data_AF-A0A1H3PYC2-F1
#
_entry.id   AF-A0A1H3PYC2-F1
#
_cell.length_a   1.000
_cell.length_b   1.000
_cell.length_c   1.000
_cell.angle_alpha   90.00
_cell.angle_beta   90.00
_cell.angle_gamma   90.00
#
_symmetry.space_group_name_H-M   'P 1'
#
loop_
_entity.id
_entity.type
_entity.pdbx_description
1 polymer ?
#
loop_
_entity_poly.entity_id
_entity_poly.type
_entity_poly.pdbx_seq_one_letter_code
_entity_poly.pdbx_strand_id
1 'polypeptide(L)'
;MDTHALKKVCRSYPGVEEKRHAAPSNILVYSVGGKFFAYFKTSEPERWRFSFRASAERFLELTGVPGIKPARFMGRHHWVTVVDVRQMPADYLRELVDWSYRRALGNLSRKRQAEALDGASDAVRARLTPLAPPKARPRLLTHSRSAHRAGGRS
;
A
#
# COMPACT_ATOMS: atom_id res chain seq x y z
N MET A 1 -11.10 -13.13 -11.54
CA MET A 1 -9.84 -12.69 -12.19
C MET A 1 -8.70 -13.53 -11.63
N ASP A 2 -7.65 -13.85 -12.39
CA ASP A 2 -6.49 -14.61 -11.92
C ASP A 2 -5.26 -13.71 -11.64
N THR A 3 -4.17 -14.33 -11.15
CA THR A 3 -2.89 -13.66 -10.85
C THR A 3 -2.29 -12.97 -12.08
N HIS A 4 -2.36 -13.58 -13.25
CA HIS A 4 -1.74 -13.03 -14.46
C HIS A 4 -2.50 -11.79 -14.94
N ALA A 5 -3.82 -11.85 -14.98
CA ALA A 5 -4.69 -10.73 -15.28
C ALA A 5 -4.53 -9.61 -14.24
N LEU A 6 -4.40 -9.93 -12.95
CA LEU A 6 -4.18 -8.91 -11.92
C LEU A 6 -2.82 -8.22 -12.05
N LYS A 7 -1.74 -8.93 -12.41
CA LYS A 7 -0.45 -8.30 -12.73
C LYS A 7 -0.56 -7.33 -13.90
N LYS A 8 -1.32 -7.69 -14.95
CA LYS A 8 -1.61 -6.77 -16.07
C LYS A 8 -2.36 -5.52 -15.59
N VAL A 9 -3.33 -5.67 -14.70
CA VAL A 9 -4.04 -4.54 -14.07
C VAL A 9 -3.06 -3.65 -13.30
N CYS A 10 -2.18 -4.20 -12.47
CA CYS A 10 -1.19 -3.38 -11.74
C CYS A 10 -0.25 -2.62 -12.69
N ARG A 11 0.14 -3.22 -13.82
CA ARG A 11 0.98 -2.59 -14.86
C ARG A 11 0.27 -1.51 -15.66
N SER A 12 -1.06 -1.50 -15.68
CA SER A 12 -1.81 -0.51 -16.47
C SER A 12 -2.05 0.81 -15.72
N TYR A 13 -1.60 0.93 -14.47
CA TYR A 13 -1.68 2.20 -13.75
C TYR A 13 -0.62 3.19 -14.27
N PRO A 14 -0.97 4.49 -14.44
CA PRO A 14 -0.02 5.51 -14.85
C PRO A 14 1.18 5.62 -13.90
N GLY A 15 2.37 5.87 -14.43
CA GLY A 15 3.58 6.07 -13.63
C GLY A 15 3.99 4.88 -12.76
N VAL A 16 3.52 3.67 -13.09
CA VAL A 16 3.86 2.46 -12.33
C VAL A 16 5.29 2.02 -12.56
N GLU A 17 5.95 1.63 -11.48
CA GLU A 17 7.24 0.97 -11.45
C GLU A 17 7.03 -0.47 -10.96
N GLU A 18 7.52 -1.45 -11.71
CA GLU A 18 7.54 -2.86 -11.31
C GLU A 18 8.95 -3.26 -10.89
N LYS A 19 9.10 -3.78 -9.68
CA LYS A 19 10.40 -4.24 -9.17
C LYS A 19 10.29 -5.58 -8.47
N ARG A 20 11.10 -6.55 -8.93
CA ARG A 20 11.28 -7.83 -8.26
C ARG A 20 12.41 -7.74 -7.24
N HIS A 21 12.12 -8.12 -6.01
CA HIS A 21 13.10 -8.23 -4.94
C HIS A 21 13.35 -9.70 -4.61
N ALA A 22 14.62 -10.09 -4.63
CA ALA A 22 15.06 -11.43 -4.26
C ALA A 22 14.96 -11.68 -2.74
N ALA A 23 15.51 -12.79 -2.29
CA ALA A 23 15.67 -13.08 -0.87
C ALA A 23 16.36 -11.91 -0.15
N PRO A 24 15.96 -11.61 1.10
CA PRO A 24 15.00 -12.35 1.92
C PRO A 24 13.53 -11.96 1.66
N SER A 25 13.27 -10.89 0.92
CA SER A 25 11.92 -10.33 0.79
C SER A 25 10.99 -11.15 -0.12
N ASN A 26 11.52 -11.70 -1.22
CA ASN A 26 10.81 -12.53 -2.19
C ASN A 26 9.46 -11.93 -2.62
N ILE A 27 9.49 -10.71 -3.17
CA ILE A 27 8.29 -9.98 -3.59
C ILE A 27 8.45 -9.34 -4.98
N LEU A 28 7.35 -9.28 -5.72
CA LEU A 28 7.17 -8.43 -6.89
C LEU A 28 6.33 -7.24 -6.48
N VAL A 29 6.92 -6.05 -6.48
CA VAL A 29 6.29 -4.82 -5.99
C VAL A 29 5.87 -3.94 -7.16
N TYR A 30 4.71 -3.30 -7.01
CA TYR A 30 4.24 -2.21 -7.84
C TYR A 30 4.18 -0.92 -7.03
N SER A 31 4.83 0.12 -7.54
CA SER A 31 4.89 1.43 -6.92
C SER A 31 4.58 2.55 -7.91
N VAL A 32 4.24 3.72 -7.38
CA VAL A 32 4.13 4.97 -8.15
C VAL A 32 5.01 6.02 -7.47
N GLY A 33 6.00 6.54 -8.19
CA GLY A 33 7.00 7.47 -7.65
C GLY A 33 7.70 6.93 -6.39
N GLY A 34 8.01 5.63 -6.35
CA GLY A 34 8.59 4.95 -5.19
C GLY A 34 7.64 4.71 -4.00
N LYS A 35 6.33 4.98 -4.12
CA LYS A 35 5.33 4.62 -3.09
C LYS A 35 4.60 3.35 -3.48
N PHE A 36 4.68 2.32 -2.62
CA PHE A 36 4.08 1.02 -2.90
C PHE A 36 2.56 1.09 -2.82
N PHE A 37 1.89 0.42 -3.75
CA PHE A 37 0.44 0.22 -3.68
C PHE A 37 0.02 -1.25 -3.77
N ALA A 38 0.85 -2.12 -4.34
CA ALA A 38 0.56 -3.54 -4.41
C ALA A 38 1.84 -4.38 -4.46
N TYR A 39 1.78 -5.62 -4.00
CA TYR A 39 2.85 -6.58 -4.23
C TYR A 39 2.35 -8.03 -4.26
N PHE A 40 3.12 -8.91 -4.88
CA PHE A 40 2.94 -10.35 -4.81
C PHE A 40 4.12 -11.01 -4.11
N LYS A 41 3.86 -12.05 -3.32
CA LYS A 41 4.90 -12.99 -2.90
C LYS A 41 5.41 -13.80 -4.08
N THR A 42 6.71 -14.09 -4.12
CA THR A 42 7.35 -14.84 -5.23
C THR A 42 7.94 -16.19 -4.81
N SER A 43 8.06 -16.46 -3.52
CA SER A 43 8.59 -17.73 -2.98
C SER A 43 7.48 -18.59 -2.39
N GLU A 44 7.68 -19.90 -2.41
CA GLU A 44 6.83 -20.85 -1.69
C GLU A 44 6.96 -20.67 -0.16
N PRO A 45 5.94 -21.07 0.63
CA PRO A 45 4.63 -21.61 0.22
C PRO A 45 3.57 -20.53 -0.08
N GLU A 46 3.97 -19.26 -0.09
CA GLU A 46 3.07 -18.11 -0.21
C GLU A 46 3.02 -17.55 -1.64
N ARG A 47 3.56 -18.27 -2.62
CA ARG A 47 3.79 -17.73 -3.95
C ARG A 47 2.46 -17.23 -4.54
N TRP A 48 2.51 -16.01 -5.09
CA TRP A 48 1.39 -15.30 -5.68
C TRP A 48 0.26 -14.87 -4.75
N ARG A 49 0.42 -15.00 -3.43
CA ARG A 49 -0.42 -14.23 -2.50
C ARG A 49 -0.26 -12.74 -2.78
N PHE A 50 -1.38 -12.05 -2.89
CA PHE A 50 -1.45 -10.66 -3.33
C PHE A 50 -1.71 -9.75 -2.15
N SER A 51 -0.98 -8.64 -2.06
CA SER A 51 -1.17 -7.67 -0.99
C SER A 51 -1.34 -6.26 -1.53
N PHE A 52 -2.19 -5.50 -0.87
CA PHE A 52 -2.47 -4.09 -1.16
C PHE A 52 -2.86 -3.37 0.14
N ARG A 53 -2.88 -2.05 0.11
CA ARG A 53 -3.30 -1.22 1.24
C ARG A 53 -4.80 -0.94 1.17
N ALA A 54 -5.49 -1.09 2.29
CA ALA A 54 -6.91 -0.75 2.45
C ALA A 54 -7.10 0.49 3.34
N SER A 55 -8.31 1.06 3.32
CA SER A 55 -8.73 2.02 4.35
C SER A 55 -8.82 1.32 5.71
N ALA A 56 -8.86 2.09 6.81
CA ALA A 56 -8.98 1.49 8.14
C ALA A 56 -10.28 0.68 8.29
N GLU A 57 -11.39 1.21 7.77
CA GLU A 57 -12.70 0.55 7.76
C GLU A 57 -12.66 -0.74 6.91
N ARG A 58 -12.20 -0.65 5.66
CA ARG A 58 -12.10 -1.83 4.77
C ARG A 58 -11.12 -2.86 5.30
N PHE A 59 -10.06 -2.46 5.99
CA PHE A 59 -9.13 -3.41 6.60
C PHE A 59 -9.83 -4.31 7.62
N LEU A 60 -10.67 -3.75 8.50
CA LEU A 60 -11.42 -4.53 9.47
C LEU A 60 -12.37 -5.52 8.78
N GLU A 61 -13.16 -5.05 7.81
CA GLU A 61 -14.09 -5.89 7.04
C GLU A 61 -13.36 -7.02 6.30
N LEU A 62 -12.33 -6.66 5.52
CA LEU A 62 -11.60 -7.61 4.68
C LEU A 62 -10.91 -8.68 5.51
N THR A 63 -10.35 -8.34 6.68
CA THR A 63 -9.68 -9.34 7.53
C THR A 63 -10.64 -10.29 8.25
N GLY A 64 -11.95 -10.01 8.22
CA GLY A 64 -13.00 -10.95 8.63
C GLY A 64 -13.38 -11.96 7.54
N VAL A 65 -12.95 -11.75 6.29
CA VAL A 65 -13.29 -12.63 5.15
C VAL A 65 -12.29 -13.80 5.09
N PRO A 66 -12.76 -15.06 5.04
CA PRO A 66 -11.89 -16.22 4.84
C PRO A 66 -10.98 -16.06 3.62
N GLY A 67 -9.69 -16.36 3.78
CA GLY A 67 -8.70 -16.22 2.71
C GLY A 67 -8.11 -14.82 2.54
N ILE A 68 -8.53 -13.83 3.35
CA ILE A 68 -7.89 -12.52 3.42
C ILE A 68 -7.31 -12.32 4.82
N LYS A 69 -6.04 -11.94 4.90
CA LYS A 69 -5.29 -11.84 6.18
C LYS A 69 -4.60 -10.49 6.29
N PRO A 70 -4.31 -9.98 7.50
CA PRO A 70 -3.34 -8.90 7.65
C PRO A 70 -2.01 -9.28 6.99
N ALA A 71 -1.40 -8.36 6.25
CA ALA A 71 -0.09 -8.59 5.65
C ALA A 71 0.96 -8.78 6.74
N ARG A 72 1.76 -9.87 6.66
CA ARG A 72 2.68 -10.34 7.72
C ARG A 72 3.48 -9.24 8.43
N PHE A 73 3.99 -8.25 7.69
CA PHE A 73 4.78 -7.15 8.24
C PHE A 73 4.10 -5.78 8.14
N MET A 74 3.08 -5.66 7.30
CA MET A 74 2.46 -4.37 6.96
C MET A 74 1.02 -4.23 7.47
N GLY A 75 0.51 -5.23 8.20
CA GLY A 75 -0.85 -5.22 8.75
C GLY A 75 -1.13 -4.00 9.65
N ARG A 76 -0.14 -3.57 10.45
CA ARG A 76 -0.23 -2.33 11.26
C ARG A 76 -0.42 -1.05 10.44
N HIS A 77 -0.18 -1.10 9.14
CA HIS A 77 -0.36 0.01 8.21
C HIS A 77 -1.58 -0.19 7.29
N HIS A 78 -2.48 -1.10 7.68
CA HIS A 78 -3.70 -1.49 6.96
C HIS A 78 -3.43 -2.16 5.61
N TRP A 79 -2.37 -2.96 5.54
CA TRP A 79 -2.16 -3.85 4.38
C TRP A 79 -2.79 -5.20 4.63
N VAL A 80 -3.50 -5.69 3.63
CA VAL A 80 -4.07 -7.05 3.62
C VAL A 80 -3.35 -7.93 2.61
N THR A 81 -3.49 -9.23 2.75
CA THR A 81 -3.03 -10.26 1.83
C THR A 81 -4.20 -11.16 1.47
N VAL A 82 -4.54 -11.20 0.19
CA VAL A 82 -5.47 -12.16 -0.39
C VAL A 82 -4.68 -13.43 -0.74
N VAL A 83 -5.09 -14.56 -0.18
CA VAL A 83 -4.41 -15.84 -0.38
C VAL A 83 -4.61 -16.36 -1.81
N ASP A 84 -5.84 -16.24 -2.32
CA ASP A 84 -6.18 -16.58 -3.71
C ASP A 84 -7.10 -15.51 -4.29
N VAL A 85 -6.59 -14.74 -5.25
CA VAL A 85 -7.31 -13.63 -5.88
C VAL A 85 -8.51 -14.08 -6.72
N ARG A 86 -8.58 -15.37 -7.08
CA ARG A 86 -9.72 -15.93 -7.82
C ARG A 86 -10.99 -16.01 -6.97
N GLN A 87 -10.85 -15.98 -5.66
CA GLN A 87 -11.97 -15.99 -4.72
C GLN A 87 -12.60 -14.60 -4.52
N MET A 88 -12.06 -13.56 -5.16
CA MET A 88 -12.62 -12.21 -5.12
C MET A 88 -13.33 -11.86 -6.44
N PRO A 89 -14.49 -11.16 -6.38
CA PRO A 89 -15.07 -10.54 -7.56
C PRO A 89 -14.07 -9.62 -8.24
N ALA A 90 -13.94 -9.73 -9.57
CA ALA A 90 -12.89 -9.06 -10.32
C ALA A 90 -12.98 -7.53 -10.21
N ASP A 91 -14.19 -6.98 -10.29
CA ASP A 91 -14.41 -5.52 -10.26
C ASP A 91 -14.17 -4.96 -8.86
N TYR A 92 -14.59 -5.69 -7.82
CA TYR A 92 -14.32 -5.30 -6.44
C TYR A 92 -12.82 -5.31 -6.13
N LEU A 93 -12.08 -6.32 -6.60
CA LEU A 93 -10.63 -6.35 -6.45
C LEU A 93 -9.96 -5.17 -7.18
N ARG A 94 -10.47 -4.76 -8.35
CA ARG A 94 -9.96 -3.58 -9.07
C ARG A 94 -10.21 -2.30 -8.29
N GLU A 95 -11.39 -2.11 -7.72
CA GLU A 95 -11.72 -0.96 -6.88
C GLU A 95 -10.76 -0.85 -5.66
N LEU A 96 -10.46 -1.98 -5.02
CA LEU A 96 -9.53 -2.04 -3.89
C LEU A 96 -8.10 -1.66 -4.30
N VAL A 97 -7.65 -2.08 -5.48
CA VAL A 97 -6.34 -1.69 -6.02
C VAL A 97 -6.34 -0.22 -6.45
N ASP A 98 -7.41 0.28 -7.05
CA ASP A 98 -7.59 1.71 -7.39
C ASP A 98 -7.43 2.56 -6.13
N TRP A 99 -8.11 2.17 -5.03
CA TRP A 99 -7.99 2.86 -3.75
C TRP A 99 -6.54 2.85 -3.23
N SER A 100 -5.87 1.70 -3.28
CA SER A 100 -4.47 1.57 -2.83
C SER A 100 -3.52 2.44 -3.66
N TYR A 101 -3.70 2.47 -4.98
CA TYR A 101 -2.93 3.32 -5.88
C TYR A 101 -3.17 4.80 -5.61
N ARG A 102 -4.43 5.24 -5.53
CA ARG A 102 -4.80 6.63 -5.20
C ARG A 102 -4.21 7.07 -3.88
N ARG A 103 -4.14 6.15 -2.91
CA ARG A 103 -3.51 6.39 -1.62
C ARG A 103 -1.99 6.51 -1.71
N ALA A 104 -1.32 5.70 -2.53
CA ALA A 104 0.11 5.81 -2.78
C ALA A 104 0.44 7.13 -3.48
N LEU A 105 -0.31 7.46 -4.53
CA LEU A 105 -0.22 8.70 -5.29
C LEU A 105 -0.42 9.94 -4.40
N GLY A 106 -1.42 9.92 -3.53
CA GLY A 106 -1.68 11.02 -2.59
C GLY A 106 -0.56 11.29 -1.59
N ASN A 107 0.37 10.35 -1.39
CA ASN A 107 1.57 10.57 -0.56
C ASN A 107 2.73 11.23 -1.33
N LEU A 108 2.57 11.53 -2.61
CA LEU A 108 3.53 12.29 -3.42
C LEU A 108 3.21 13.79 -3.37
N SER A 109 4.19 14.64 -3.69
CA SER A 109 3.95 16.07 -3.89
C SER A 109 3.06 16.30 -5.11
N ARG A 110 2.33 17.43 -5.18
CA ARG A 110 1.46 17.75 -6.33
C ARG A 110 2.20 17.68 -7.68
N LYS A 111 3.44 18.14 -7.72
CA LYS A 111 4.31 18.03 -8.91
C LYS A 111 4.50 16.56 -9.33
N ARG A 112 4.90 15.70 -8.40
CA ARG A 112 5.12 14.26 -8.66
C ARG A 112 3.83 13.51 -8.94
N GLN A 113 2.69 13.96 -8.42
CA GLN A 113 1.38 13.42 -8.79
C GLN A 113 1.05 13.72 -10.25
N ALA A 114 1.29 14.96 -10.69
CA ALA A 114 1.08 15.36 -12.07
C ALA A 114 2.00 14.58 -13.03
N GLU A 115 3.29 14.45 -12.69
CA GLU A 115 4.26 13.64 -13.44
C GLU A 115 3.81 12.17 -13.56
N ALA A 116 3.32 11.56 -12.48
CA ALA A 116 2.86 10.18 -12.51
C ALA A 116 1.60 9.96 -13.36
N LEU A 117 0.76 10.99 -13.50
CA LEU A 117 -0.47 10.98 -14.31
C LEU A 117 -0.29 11.62 -15.69
N ASP A 118 0.96 11.89 -16.09
CA ASP A 118 1.24 12.43 -17.41
C ASP A 118 0.82 11.44 -18.50
N GLY A 119 0.24 11.94 -19.58
CA GLY A 119 -0.34 11.12 -20.65
C GLY A 119 -1.58 10.28 -20.31
N ALA A 120 -2.05 10.26 -19.06
CA ALA A 120 -3.30 9.61 -18.70
C ALA A 120 -4.52 10.36 -19.27
N SER A 121 -5.56 9.63 -19.72
CA SER A 121 -6.81 10.28 -20.15
C SER A 121 -7.56 10.91 -18.98
N ASP A 122 -8.46 11.85 -19.25
CA ASP A 122 -9.23 12.53 -18.20
C ASP A 122 -10.12 11.56 -17.41
N ALA A 123 -10.67 10.54 -18.06
CA ALA A 123 -11.41 9.47 -17.38
C ALA A 123 -10.52 8.70 -16.39
N VAL A 124 -9.26 8.42 -16.77
CA VAL A 124 -8.29 7.75 -15.88
C VAL A 124 -7.91 8.68 -14.72
N ARG A 125 -7.69 9.97 -14.98
CA ARG A 125 -7.38 10.96 -13.93
C ARG A 125 -8.53 11.10 -12.94
N ALA A 126 -9.77 11.16 -13.42
CA ALA A 126 -10.96 11.21 -12.57
C ALA A 126 -11.06 9.96 -11.68
N ARG A 127 -10.92 8.75 -12.27
CA ARG A 127 -10.92 7.48 -11.51
C ARG A 127 -9.82 7.44 -10.45
N LEU A 128 -8.61 7.90 -10.80
CA LEU A 128 -7.41 7.81 -9.98
C LEU A 128 -7.11 9.08 -9.17
N THR A 129 -8.15 9.87 -8.86
CA THR A 129 -8.03 11.09 -8.05
C THR A 129 -7.28 10.79 -6.73
N PRO A 130 -6.13 11.45 -6.45
CA PRO A 130 -5.29 11.15 -5.30
C PRO A 130 -6.04 11.28 -3.96
N LEU A 131 -5.79 10.34 -3.05
CA LEU A 131 -6.35 10.39 -1.70
C LEU A 131 -5.34 11.00 -0.72
N ALA A 132 -5.66 12.19 -0.20
CA ALA A 132 -4.80 12.90 0.73
C ALA A 132 -4.45 12.04 1.96
N PRO A 133 -3.20 12.12 2.47
CA PRO A 133 -2.87 11.51 3.76
C PRO A 133 -3.75 12.12 4.86
N PRO A 134 -4.14 11.35 5.89
CA PRO A 134 -4.81 11.89 7.06
C PRO A 134 -3.92 12.99 7.63
N LYS A 135 -4.52 14.12 8.02
CA LYS A 135 -3.79 15.20 8.68
C LYS A 135 -2.96 14.60 9.81
N ALA A 136 -1.66 14.85 9.80
CA ALA A 136 -0.79 14.41 10.88
C ALA A 136 -1.34 14.97 12.20
N ARG A 137 -1.54 14.11 13.21
CA ARG A 137 -1.84 14.61 14.55
C ARG A 137 -0.66 15.48 15.00
N PRO A 138 -0.91 16.65 15.60
CA PRO A 138 0.18 17.49 16.10
C PRO A 138 1.04 16.65 17.04
N ARG A 139 2.37 16.71 16.85
CA ARG A 139 3.31 16.09 17.78
C ARG A 139 3.10 16.76 19.15
N LEU A 140 2.56 16.04 20.12
CA LEU A 140 2.60 16.44 21.51
C LEU A 140 4.09 16.56 21.89
N LEU A 141 4.55 17.79 22.14
CA LEU A 141 5.89 18.06 22.64
C LEU A 141 6.01 17.41 24.02
N THR A 142 6.61 16.23 24.09
CA THR A 142 6.98 15.61 25.35
C THR A 142 8.05 16.49 25.99
N HIS A 143 7.67 17.28 27.01
CA HIS A 143 8.63 18.00 27.82
C HIS A 143 9.47 16.96 28.57
N SER A 144 10.73 16.80 28.14
CA SER A 144 11.71 16.01 28.86
C SER A 144 11.90 16.62 30.25
N ARG A 145 11.54 15.89 31.31
CA ARG A 145 11.93 16.25 32.68
C ARG A 145 13.44 16.07 32.80
N SER A 146 14.16 17.18 32.89
CA SER A 146 15.60 17.20 33.15
C SER A 146 15.86 16.56 34.52
N ALA A 147 16.62 15.46 34.55
CA ALA A 147 17.02 14.80 35.78
C ALA A 147 18.16 15.59 36.43
N HIS A 148 17.93 16.09 37.65
CA HIS A 148 18.97 16.67 38.50
C HIS A 148 20.04 15.62 38.83
N ARG A 149 21.29 15.87 38.42
CA ARG A 149 22.47 15.16 38.93
C ARG A 149 22.71 15.61 40.38
N ALA A 150 22.55 14.70 41.33
CA ALA A 150 23.10 14.86 42.67
C ALA A 150 24.61 14.53 42.62
N GLY A 151 25.45 15.52 42.90
CA GLY A 151 26.86 15.31 43.18
C GLY A 151 27.03 14.81 44.62
N GLY A 152 27.67 13.65 44.78
CA GLY A 152 28.15 13.17 46.07
C GLY A 152 29.65 12.90 45.95
N ARG A 153 30.46 13.75 46.59
CA ARG A 153 31.86 13.47 46.90
C ARG A 153 31.89 12.64 48.19
N SER A 154 32.72 11.61 48.22
CA SER A 154 33.70 11.32 49.29
C SER A 154 34.57 10.16 48.84
#